data_AF-K1XTP6-F1
#
_entry.id   AF-K1XTP6-F1
#
_cell.length_a   1.000
_cell.length_b   1.000
_cell.length_c   1.000
_cell.angle_alpha   90.00
_cell.angle_beta   90.00
_cell.angle_gamma   90.00
#
_symmetry.space_group_name_H-M   'P 1'
#
loop_
_entity.id
_entity.type
_entity.pdbx_description
1 polymer ?
#
loop_
_entity_poly.entity_id
_entity_poly.type
_entity_poly.pdbx_seq_one_letter_code
_entity_poly.pdbx_strand_id
1 'polypeptide(L)'
;MGIESENNFKSQFEKAPIKIAEIAPIEESRNTWVRDRKHLKELVEAPLLSACEVLWDKNIRTLSTSANTKDIKYGSAHLIIDFDSLSDENKKIGENLGEVFWGDNMNQLKIEIPVTESSTTNDIKSLADSIAHKFGNQKMTWAPFYTLEQVRRIYGIDPNDEAYGVDDFTSQFHYDSERKLFFLSEEHARKSKD
;
A
#
# COMPACT_ATOMS: atom_id res chain seq x y z
N MET A 1 23.28 29.95 -51.72
CA MET A 1 24.05 28.96 -50.93
C MET A 1 23.73 29.28 -49.47
N GLY A 2 22.66 28.77 -48.85
CA GLY A 2 22.33 27.34 -48.71
C GLY A 2 23.47 26.71 -47.94
N ILE A 3 23.40 26.54 -46.61
CA ILE A 3 22.79 25.35 -46.00
C ILE A 3 22.18 25.71 -44.63
N GLU A 4 20.91 25.34 -44.48
CA GLU A 4 20.15 25.20 -43.24
C GLU A 4 20.62 23.98 -42.42
N SER A 5 20.14 23.90 -41.18
CA SER A 5 19.84 22.67 -40.44
C SER A 5 20.96 21.99 -39.63
N GLU A 6 21.07 22.39 -38.37
CA GLU A 6 21.41 21.47 -37.26
C GLU A 6 20.41 21.66 -36.10
N ASN A 7 19.10 21.62 -36.40
CA ASN A 7 18.08 21.28 -35.39
C ASN A 7 17.71 19.81 -35.58
N ASN A 8 18.67 18.94 -35.28
CA ASN A 8 18.54 17.50 -35.46
C ASN A 8 17.86 16.90 -34.21
N PHE A 9 16.56 16.59 -34.37
CA PHE A 9 15.90 15.43 -33.79
C PHE A 9 16.02 15.19 -32.27
N LYS A 10 15.38 16.03 -31.46
CA LYS A 10 14.73 15.56 -30.22
C LYS A 10 13.29 15.11 -30.52
N SER A 11 13.18 14.06 -31.33
CA SER A 11 11.95 13.27 -31.47
C SER A 11 12.30 11.86 -31.06
N GLN A 12 12.52 11.68 -29.76
CA GLN A 12 12.55 10.35 -29.15
C GLN A 12 11.19 10.14 -28.53
N PHE A 13 10.31 9.52 -29.32
CA PHE A 13 9.05 8.89 -28.95
C PHE A 13 8.79 8.81 -27.44
N GLU A 14 8.17 9.85 -26.87
CA GLU A 14 7.44 9.66 -25.62
C GLU A 14 6.32 8.68 -25.94
N LYS A 15 6.44 7.47 -25.39
CA LYS A 15 5.41 6.44 -25.50
C LYS A 15 4.10 7.08 -25.05
N ALA A 16 3.06 6.97 -25.88
CA ALA A 16 1.75 7.53 -25.55
C ALA A 16 1.34 7.09 -24.14
N PRO A 17 0.75 8.00 -23.34
CA PRO A 17 0.41 7.70 -21.96
C PRO A 17 -0.60 6.54 -21.91
N ILE A 18 -0.33 5.56 -21.05
CA ILE A 18 -1.19 4.39 -20.89
C ILE A 18 -2.52 4.85 -20.29
N LYS A 19 -3.64 4.42 -20.89
CA LYS A 19 -4.98 4.72 -20.36
C LYS A 19 -5.37 3.81 -19.21
N ILE A 20 -6.22 4.29 -18.31
CA ILE A 20 -6.80 3.44 -17.25
C ILE A 20 -7.59 2.26 -17.83
N ALA A 21 -8.23 2.45 -18.99
CA ALA A 21 -8.96 1.40 -19.69
C ALA A 21 -8.11 0.17 -20.06
N GLU A 22 -6.78 0.33 -20.14
CA GLU A 22 -5.81 -0.71 -20.48
C GLU A 22 -5.24 -1.43 -19.24
N ILE A 23 -5.58 -0.96 -18.03
CA ILE A 23 -5.11 -1.55 -16.79
C ILE A 23 -6.07 -2.66 -16.36
N ALA A 24 -5.56 -3.89 -16.31
CA ALA A 24 -6.27 -5.03 -15.76
C ALA A 24 -6.36 -4.92 -14.22
N PRO A 25 -7.47 -5.36 -13.61
CA PRO A 25 -7.63 -5.36 -12.16
C PRO A 25 -6.68 -6.35 -11.48
N ILE A 26 -6.24 -6.03 -10.26
CA ILE A 26 -5.61 -6.98 -9.35
C ILE A 26 -6.65 -7.38 -8.29
N GLU A 27 -7.13 -8.62 -8.32
CA GLU A 27 -8.29 -9.05 -7.53
C GLU A 27 -7.95 -9.41 -6.06
N GLU A 28 -6.69 -9.68 -5.73
CA GLU A 28 -6.25 -10.26 -4.44
C GLU A 28 -5.64 -9.22 -3.46
N SER A 29 -6.00 -7.95 -3.59
CA SER A 29 -5.37 -6.86 -2.83
C SER A 29 -6.02 -6.55 -1.48
N ARG A 30 -7.34 -6.79 -1.34
CA ARG A 30 -8.11 -6.30 -0.18
C ARG A 30 -7.73 -7.01 1.12
N ASN A 31 -7.36 -6.22 2.11
CA ASN A 31 -6.93 -6.64 3.46
C ASN A 31 -5.74 -7.61 3.48
N THR A 32 -5.02 -7.74 2.36
CA THR A 32 -3.80 -8.55 2.29
C THR A 32 -2.68 -7.85 3.06
N TRP A 33 -2.02 -8.60 3.94
CA TRP A 33 -0.88 -8.07 4.69
C TRP A 33 0.31 -7.82 3.76
N VAL A 34 0.62 -6.54 3.56
CA VAL A 34 1.84 -6.12 2.86
C VAL A 34 3.04 -6.48 3.73
N ARG A 35 3.96 -7.33 3.24
CA ARG A 35 5.11 -7.80 4.02
C ARG A 35 6.21 -6.75 4.08
N ASP A 36 6.48 -6.14 2.95
CA ASP A 36 7.51 -5.13 2.76
C ASP A 36 7.10 -4.19 1.62
N ARG A 37 7.85 -3.12 1.45
CA ARG A 37 7.62 -2.14 0.37
C ARG A 37 7.59 -2.77 -1.03
N LYS A 38 8.32 -3.86 -1.28
CA LYS A 38 8.39 -4.49 -2.62
C LYS A 38 7.13 -5.29 -2.93
N HIS A 39 6.52 -5.91 -1.91
CA HIS A 39 5.26 -6.66 -2.04
C HIS A 39 4.11 -5.80 -2.58
N LEU A 40 4.13 -4.48 -2.40
CA LEU A 40 3.12 -3.56 -2.95
C LEU A 40 2.95 -3.70 -4.48
N LYS A 41 4.02 -4.02 -5.22
CA LYS A 41 3.96 -4.17 -6.68
C LYS A 41 3.09 -5.33 -7.15
N GLU A 42 2.84 -6.29 -6.28
CA GLU A 42 2.01 -7.47 -6.54
C GLU A 42 0.53 -7.21 -6.18
N LEU A 43 0.27 -6.20 -5.33
CA LEU A 43 -1.04 -5.94 -4.75
C LEU A 43 -1.70 -4.66 -5.26
N VAL A 44 -0.94 -3.73 -5.84
CA VAL A 44 -1.43 -2.39 -6.20
C VAL A 44 -1.23 -2.15 -7.69
N GLU A 45 -2.28 -1.72 -8.39
CA GLU A 45 -2.15 -1.36 -9.79
C GLU A 45 -1.19 -0.19 -9.98
N ALA A 46 -0.49 -0.19 -11.13
CA ALA A 46 0.55 0.78 -11.45
C ALA A 46 0.18 2.27 -11.19
N PRO A 47 -1.06 2.74 -11.45
CA PRO A 47 -1.43 4.14 -11.18
C PRO A 47 -1.38 4.53 -9.71
N LEU A 48 -1.59 3.61 -8.77
CA LEU A 48 -1.66 3.89 -7.32
C LEU A 48 -0.41 3.42 -6.56
N LEU A 49 0.47 2.64 -7.21
CA LEU A 49 1.65 2.05 -6.58
C LEU A 49 2.53 3.09 -5.87
N SER A 50 2.86 4.19 -6.56
CA SER A 50 3.69 5.26 -6.01
C SER A 50 3.09 5.87 -4.74
N ALA A 51 1.78 6.14 -4.74
CA ALA A 51 1.07 6.68 -3.59
C ALA A 51 1.08 5.69 -2.41
N CYS A 52 0.88 4.39 -2.68
CA CYS A 52 0.93 3.36 -1.65
C CYS A 52 2.33 3.16 -1.07
N GLU A 53 3.37 3.29 -1.87
CA GLU A 53 4.75 3.31 -1.38
C GLU A 53 4.98 4.49 -0.43
N VAL A 54 4.49 5.69 -0.77
CA VAL A 54 4.56 6.88 0.09
C VAL A 54 3.81 6.67 1.41
N LEU A 55 2.60 6.11 1.36
CA LEU A 55 1.81 5.80 2.56
C LEU A 55 2.52 4.75 3.44
N TRP A 56 3.06 3.70 2.83
CA TRP A 56 3.87 2.69 3.52
C TRP A 56 5.08 3.32 4.22
N ASP A 57 5.80 4.20 3.53
CA ASP A 57 6.97 4.89 4.07
C ASP A 57 6.60 5.78 5.27
N LYS A 58 5.38 6.34 5.27
CA LYS A 58 4.76 7.09 6.38
C LYS A 58 4.14 6.23 7.49
N ASN A 59 4.23 4.90 7.37
CA ASN A 59 3.61 3.92 8.26
C ASN A 59 2.08 3.98 8.30
N ILE A 60 1.45 4.37 7.19
CA ILE A 60 0.00 4.39 7.01
C ILE A 60 -0.43 3.10 6.34
N ARG A 61 -1.41 2.41 6.92
CA ARG A 61 -1.88 1.12 6.43
C ARG A 61 -2.93 1.29 5.34
N THR A 62 -2.55 0.98 4.10
CA THR A 62 -3.51 0.78 3.02
C THR A 62 -4.16 -0.58 3.16
N LEU A 63 -5.50 -0.61 3.17
CA LEU A 63 -6.32 -1.83 3.24
C LEU A 63 -6.71 -2.34 1.86
N SER A 64 -6.95 -1.43 0.90
CA SER A 64 -7.34 -1.80 -0.46
C SER A 64 -7.15 -0.63 -1.41
N THR A 65 -6.96 -0.93 -2.69
CA THR A 65 -6.87 0.05 -3.77
C THR A 65 -7.55 -0.50 -5.03
N SER A 66 -8.02 0.40 -5.89
CA SER A 66 -8.42 0.05 -7.26
C SER A 66 -8.19 1.25 -8.17
N ALA A 67 -7.42 1.05 -9.23
CA ALA A 67 -7.32 1.99 -10.35
C ALA A 67 -7.11 1.22 -11.67
N ASN A 68 -8.20 0.68 -12.21
CA ASN A 68 -8.21 -0.17 -13.38
C ASN A 68 -9.44 0.09 -14.26
N THR A 69 -9.59 -0.68 -15.34
CA THR A 69 -10.66 -0.53 -16.32
C THR A 69 -12.08 -0.57 -15.73
N LYS A 70 -12.30 -1.30 -14.62
CA LYS A 70 -13.62 -1.39 -13.97
C LYS A 70 -14.04 -0.07 -13.33
N ASP A 71 -13.07 0.71 -12.86
CA ASP A 71 -13.30 1.97 -12.13
C ASP A 71 -13.89 3.07 -13.02
N ILE A 72 -13.72 2.97 -14.34
CA ILE A 72 -14.36 3.88 -15.31
C ILE A 72 -15.89 3.85 -15.17
N LYS A 73 -16.48 2.66 -14.98
CA LYS A 73 -17.94 2.52 -14.82
C LYS A 73 -18.44 3.19 -13.53
N TYR A 74 -17.61 3.19 -12.48
CA TYR A 74 -17.93 3.78 -11.19
C TYR A 74 -17.60 5.28 -11.14
N GLY A 75 -16.82 5.79 -12.10
CA GLY A 75 -16.40 7.18 -12.19
C GLY A 75 -15.24 7.54 -11.24
N SER A 76 -14.70 6.56 -10.51
CA SER A 76 -13.65 6.80 -9.52
C SER A 76 -12.78 5.56 -9.27
N ALA A 77 -11.48 5.80 -9.18
CA ALA A 77 -10.51 4.94 -8.51
C ALA A 77 -10.56 5.22 -6.99
N HIS A 78 -9.94 4.36 -6.18
CA HIS A 78 -9.94 4.58 -4.73
C HIS A 78 -8.69 4.10 -3.99
N LEU A 79 -8.44 4.73 -2.84
CA LEU A 79 -7.58 4.25 -1.76
C LEU A 79 -8.46 4.00 -0.53
N ILE A 80 -8.30 2.85 0.11
CA ILE A 80 -8.91 2.53 1.40
C ILE A 80 -7.80 2.41 2.44
N ILE A 81 -7.89 3.19 3.51
CA ILE A 81 -6.90 3.28 4.58
C ILE A 81 -7.55 2.83 5.90
N ASP A 82 -6.78 2.12 6.74
CA ASP A 82 -7.16 1.79 8.12
C ASP A 82 -7.19 3.07 8.95
N PHE A 83 -8.38 3.64 9.13
CA PHE A 83 -8.56 4.93 9.78
C PHE A 83 -8.25 4.84 11.28
N ASP A 84 -8.56 3.70 11.90
CA ASP A 84 -8.30 3.48 13.33
C ASP A 84 -6.80 3.49 13.64
N SER A 85 -5.96 3.07 12.69
CA SER A 85 -4.51 3.09 12.80
C SER A 85 -3.84 4.46 12.64
N LEU A 86 -4.57 5.47 12.14
CA LEU A 86 -4.01 6.81 11.89
C LEU A 86 -3.75 7.58 13.20
N SER A 87 -2.71 8.42 13.22
CA SER A 87 -2.54 9.44 14.27
C SER A 87 -3.67 10.46 14.24
N ASP A 88 -3.89 11.20 15.34
CA ASP A 88 -4.95 12.22 15.40
C ASP A 88 -4.79 13.32 14.33
N GLU A 89 -3.55 13.68 13.98
CA GLU A 89 -3.26 14.62 12.89
C GLU A 89 -3.63 14.03 11.53
N ASN A 90 -3.25 12.77 11.29
CA ASN A 90 -3.55 12.08 10.03
C ASN A 90 -5.05 11.76 9.89
N LYS A 91 -5.78 11.54 10.98
CA LYS A 91 -7.24 11.42 10.97
C LYS A 91 -7.89 12.69 10.44
N LYS A 92 -7.51 13.85 10.98
CA LYS A 92 -8.01 15.16 10.51
C LYS A 92 -7.68 15.41 9.03
N ILE A 93 -6.48 15.03 8.59
CA ILE A 93 -6.11 15.13 7.17
C ILE A 93 -7.02 14.22 6.33
N GLY A 94 -7.20 12.97 6.76
CA GLY A 94 -8.03 11.98 6.09
C GLY A 94 -9.49 12.40 5.95
N GLU A 95 -10.11 12.90 7.01
CA GLU A 95 -11.50 13.41 7.03
C GLU A 95 -11.73 14.57 6.04
N ASN A 96 -10.69 15.34 5.72
CA ASN A 96 -10.77 16.40 4.71
C ASN A 96 -10.56 15.89 3.27
N LEU A 97 -10.13 14.65 3.09
CA LEU A 97 -9.79 14.06 1.79
C LEU A 97 -10.78 12.99 1.33
N GLY A 98 -11.55 12.40 2.25
CA GLY A 98 -12.43 11.29 1.93
C GLY A 98 -13.50 11.05 2.99
N GLU A 99 -14.20 9.93 2.85
CA GLU A 99 -15.29 9.53 3.73
C GLU A 99 -14.83 8.42 4.67
N VAL A 100 -15.16 8.56 5.96
CA VAL A 100 -14.95 7.50 6.95
C VAL A 100 -16.21 6.64 7.03
N PHE A 101 -16.06 5.32 6.88
CA PHE A 101 -17.15 4.37 6.96
C PHE A 101 -16.72 3.12 7.75
N TRP A 102 -17.70 2.39 8.29
CA TRP A 102 -17.43 1.13 9.00
C TRP A 102 -17.43 -0.04 8.02
N GLY A 103 -16.35 -0.82 7.99
CA GLY A 103 -16.18 -1.99 7.12
C GLY A 103 -15.13 -2.96 7.66
N ASP A 104 -15.28 -4.26 7.39
CA ASP A 104 -14.35 -5.30 7.85
C ASP A 104 -14.03 -5.24 9.36
N ASN A 105 -15.02 -4.85 10.17
CA ASN A 105 -14.93 -4.65 11.62
C ASN A 105 -13.96 -3.53 12.09
N MET A 106 -13.75 -2.50 11.26
CA MET A 106 -12.96 -1.31 11.62
C MET A 106 -13.48 -0.06 10.90
N ASN A 107 -13.06 1.12 11.35
CA ASN A 107 -13.27 2.34 10.59
C ASN A 107 -12.26 2.40 9.44
N GLN A 108 -12.76 2.68 8.25
CA GLN A 108 -11.98 2.79 7.04
C GLN A 108 -12.16 4.17 6.43
N LEU A 109 -11.09 4.76 5.94
CA LEU A 109 -11.12 5.99 5.17
C LEU A 109 -11.09 5.63 3.68
N LYS A 110 -12.16 5.97 2.96
CA LYS A 110 -12.23 5.86 1.50
C LYS A 110 -11.90 7.22 0.87
N ILE A 111 -10.84 7.27 0.07
CA ILE A 111 -10.49 8.43 -0.74
C ILE A 111 -10.77 8.07 -2.20
N GLU A 112 -11.68 8.80 -2.83
CA GLU A 112 -12.03 8.62 -4.25
C GLU A 112 -11.20 9.54 -5.14
N ILE A 113 -10.69 9.00 -6.24
CA ILE A 113 -9.92 9.71 -7.26
C ILE A 113 -10.73 9.66 -8.55
N PRO A 114 -11.17 10.80 -9.11
CA PRO A 114 -12.01 10.81 -10.31
C PRO A 114 -11.35 10.11 -11.50
N VAL A 115 -12.13 9.28 -12.21
CA VAL A 115 -11.69 8.54 -13.40
C VAL A 115 -12.70 8.71 -14.52
N THR A 116 -12.22 8.89 -15.74
CA THR A 116 -13.00 8.86 -16.98
C THR A 116 -12.35 7.92 -18.00
N GLU A 117 -13.04 7.64 -19.11
CA GLU A 117 -12.48 6.88 -20.24
C GLU A 117 -11.22 7.50 -20.85
N SER A 118 -11.05 8.82 -20.69
CA SER A 118 -9.88 9.55 -21.18
C SER A 118 -8.76 9.65 -20.14
N SER A 119 -8.98 9.26 -18.88
CA SER A 119 -7.96 9.29 -17.84
C SER A 119 -6.78 8.39 -18.18
N THR A 120 -5.58 8.92 -17.97
CA THR A 120 -4.32 8.18 -18.08
C THR A 120 -3.82 7.73 -16.73
N THR A 121 -2.94 6.74 -16.73
CA THR A 121 -2.22 6.30 -15.53
C THR A 121 -1.47 7.44 -14.83
N ASN A 122 -0.92 8.40 -15.58
CA ASN A 122 -0.21 9.55 -15.04
C ASN A 122 -1.13 10.56 -14.35
N ASP A 123 -2.35 10.75 -14.85
CA ASP A 123 -3.34 11.65 -14.23
C ASP A 123 -3.69 11.13 -12.83
N ILE A 124 -4.02 9.84 -12.75
CA ILE A 124 -4.39 9.17 -11.50
C ILE A 124 -3.20 9.14 -10.54
N LYS A 125 -2.00 8.79 -11.04
CA LYS A 125 -0.78 8.78 -10.25
C LYS A 125 -0.51 10.15 -9.61
N SER A 126 -0.60 11.22 -10.40
CA SER A 126 -0.30 12.58 -9.92
C SER A 126 -1.26 13.01 -8.80
N LEU A 127 -2.55 12.70 -8.94
CA LEU A 127 -3.55 12.97 -7.91
C LEU A 127 -3.34 12.11 -6.66
N ALA A 128 -3.12 10.81 -6.84
CA ALA A 128 -2.88 9.87 -5.74
C ALA A 128 -1.62 10.23 -4.94
N ASP A 129 -0.53 10.59 -5.63
CA ASP A 129 0.71 11.03 -4.99
C ASP A 129 0.45 12.32 -4.19
N SER A 130 -0.24 13.30 -4.78
CA SER A 130 -0.58 14.55 -4.08
C SER A 130 -1.38 14.29 -2.80
N ILE A 131 -2.33 13.34 -2.83
CA ILE A 131 -3.08 12.88 -1.66
C ILE A 131 -2.15 12.25 -0.62
N ALA A 132 -1.33 11.27 -1.01
CA ALA A 132 -0.44 10.56 -0.10
C ALA A 132 0.57 11.47 0.60
N HIS A 133 1.06 12.51 -0.10
CA HIS A 133 2.01 13.47 0.45
C HIS A 133 1.39 14.45 1.47
N LYS A 134 0.07 14.59 1.52
CA LYS A 134 -0.59 15.41 2.56
C LYS A 134 -0.49 14.80 3.94
N PHE A 135 -0.41 13.47 4.04
CA PHE A 135 -0.28 12.79 5.32
C PHE A 135 1.11 13.01 5.94
N GLY A 136 1.16 13.11 7.26
CA GLY A 136 2.38 13.15 8.05
C GLY A 136 2.98 11.75 8.27
N ASN A 137 4.24 11.71 8.68
CA ASN A 137 4.84 10.49 9.20
C ASN A 137 4.19 10.14 10.55
N GLN A 138 3.96 8.86 10.81
CA GLN A 138 3.49 8.38 12.11
C GLN A 138 4.23 7.10 12.54
N LYS A 139 4.03 6.69 13.79
CA LYS A 139 4.46 5.38 14.28
C LYS A 139 3.65 4.26 13.64
N MET A 140 4.29 3.14 13.33
CA MET A 140 3.59 1.94 12.86
C MET A 140 2.94 1.21 14.05
N THR A 141 1.67 1.50 14.29
CA THR A 141 0.87 0.91 15.39
C THR A 141 0.15 -0.38 15.00
N TRP A 142 0.14 -0.72 13.71
CA TRP A 142 -0.65 -1.80 13.13
C TRP A 142 0.17 -3.02 12.70
N ALA A 143 1.50 -2.98 12.85
CA ALA A 143 2.37 -4.08 12.46
C ALA A 143 1.91 -5.40 13.12
N PRO A 144 1.64 -6.46 12.35
CA PRO A 144 1.27 -7.75 12.93
C PRO A 144 2.48 -8.34 13.66
N PHE A 145 2.25 -8.77 14.90
CA PHE A 145 3.24 -9.46 15.71
C PHE A 145 2.62 -10.63 16.47
N TYR A 146 3.46 -11.60 16.79
CA TYR A 146 3.06 -12.85 17.43
C TYR A 146 4.09 -13.27 18.47
N THR A 147 3.64 -13.83 19.60
CA THR A 147 4.51 -14.61 20.48
C THR A 147 4.79 -15.99 19.86
N LEU A 148 5.81 -16.70 20.35
CA LEU A 148 6.06 -18.10 19.94
C LEU A 148 4.82 -18.99 20.12
N GLU A 149 4.11 -18.79 21.24
CA GLU A 149 2.84 -19.47 21.53
C GLU A 149 1.79 -19.24 20.44
N GLN A 150 1.63 -17.99 19.99
CA GLN A 150 0.69 -17.62 18.93
C GLN A 150 1.12 -18.20 17.58
N VAL A 151 2.41 -18.19 17.26
CA VAL A 151 2.92 -18.81 16.03
C VAL A 151 2.65 -20.33 16.03
N ARG A 152 2.92 -21.04 17.13
CA ARG A 152 2.57 -22.47 17.27
C ARG A 152 1.09 -22.71 16.99
N ARG A 153 0.20 -21.89 17.55
CA ARG A 153 -1.25 -21.96 17.29
C ARG A 153 -1.63 -21.74 15.83
N ILE A 154 -0.97 -20.81 15.13
CA ILE A 154 -1.21 -20.57 13.69
C ILE A 154 -0.95 -21.84 12.87
N TYR A 155 0.03 -22.66 13.28
CA TYR A 155 0.36 -23.94 12.64
C TYR A 155 -0.39 -25.15 13.23
N GLY A 156 -1.32 -24.94 14.17
CA GLY A 156 -2.05 -26.03 14.83
C GLY A 156 -1.20 -26.88 15.79
N ILE A 157 -0.08 -26.33 16.27
CA ILE A 157 0.83 -26.95 17.24
C ILE A 157 0.38 -26.56 18.66
N ASP A 158 0.56 -27.48 19.63
CA ASP A 158 0.29 -27.16 21.05
C ASP A 158 1.14 -25.94 21.46
N PRO A 159 0.53 -24.89 22.06
CA PRO A 159 1.24 -23.70 22.50
C PRO A 159 2.44 -23.97 23.41
N ASN A 160 2.44 -25.09 24.16
CA ASN A 160 3.49 -25.46 25.10
C ASN A 160 4.44 -26.54 24.55
N ASP A 161 4.33 -26.93 23.28
CA ASP A 161 5.20 -27.95 22.69
C ASP A 161 6.65 -27.46 22.58
N GLU A 162 7.51 -27.96 23.47
CA GLU A 162 8.93 -27.59 23.52
C GLU A 162 9.74 -28.13 22.33
N ALA A 163 9.19 -29.03 21.51
CA ALA A 163 9.85 -29.52 20.30
C ALA A 163 9.99 -28.45 19.21
N TYR A 164 9.17 -27.39 19.25
CA TYR A 164 9.14 -26.33 18.24
C TYR A 164 9.62 -25.00 18.83
N GLY A 165 10.91 -24.71 18.65
CA GLY A 165 11.56 -23.50 19.11
C GLY A 165 11.34 -22.29 18.20
N VAL A 166 12.09 -21.24 18.45
CA VAL A 166 12.05 -20.01 17.63
C VAL A 166 12.51 -20.29 16.20
N ASP A 167 13.59 -21.05 16.06
CA ASP A 167 14.30 -21.27 14.80
C ASP A 167 13.40 -21.93 13.74
N ASP A 168 12.45 -22.77 14.17
CA ASP A 168 11.50 -23.49 13.32
C ASP A 168 10.58 -22.57 12.51
N PHE A 169 10.41 -21.31 12.93
CA PHE A 169 9.50 -20.35 12.28
C PHE A 169 10.21 -19.19 11.59
N THR A 170 11.54 -19.11 11.68
CA THR A 170 12.32 -17.98 11.13
C THR A 170 12.34 -17.92 9.60
N SER A 171 11.97 -19.00 8.92
CA SER A 171 11.78 -19.01 7.46
C SER A 171 10.49 -18.32 7.00
N GLN A 172 9.49 -18.18 7.86
CA GLN A 172 8.20 -17.55 7.53
C GLN A 172 8.00 -16.19 8.20
N PHE A 173 8.66 -15.98 9.34
CA PHE A 173 8.55 -14.76 10.14
C PHE A 173 9.94 -14.24 10.50
N HIS A 174 10.03 -12.93 10.71
CA HIS A 174 11.20 -12.34 11.32
C HIS A 174 11.07 -12.36 12.85
N TYR A 175 12.03 -12.94 13.55
CA TYR A 175 12.05 -12.94 15.01
C TYR A 175 12.91 -11.80 15.57
N ASP A 176 12.29 -10.92 16.35
CA ASP A 176 12.98 -9.89 17.13
C ASP A 176 13.34 -10.44 18.52
N SER A 177 14.61 -10.75 18.73
CA SER A 177 15.10 -11.36 19.98
C SER A 177 15.06 -10.43 21.19
N GLU A 178 15.10 -9.11 20.98
CA GLU A 178 15.02 -8.10 22.05
C GLU A 178 13.59 -8.06 22.63
N ARG A 179 12.59 -8.06 21.74
CA ARG A 179 11.17 -8.02 22.12
C ARG A 179 10.56 -9.41 22.33
N LYS A 180 11.24 -10.47 21.89
CA LYS A 180 10.75 -11.87 21.86
C LYS A 180 9.44 -12.03 21.08
N LEU A 181 9.37 -11.36 19.93
CA LEU A 181 8.18 -11.35 19.06
C LEU A 181 8.55 -11.71 17.62
N PHE A 182 7.65 -12.40 16.95
CA PHE A 182 7.67 -12.64 15.51
C PHE A 182 6.90 -11.54 14.79
N PHE A 183 7.44 -11.06 13.69
CA PHE A 183 6.82 -10.11 12.76
C PHE A 183 6.74 -10.76 11.38
N LEU A 184 5.81 -10.30 10.54
CA LEU A 184 5.73 -10.77 9.15
C LEU A 184 7.00 -10.44 8.33
N SER A 185 7.77 -9.43 8.74
CA SER A 185 9.03 -9.07 8.11
C SER A 185 9.93 -8.29 9.06
N GLU A 186 11.21 -8.21 8.71
CA GLU A 186 12.19 -7.34 9.39
C GLU A 186 11.76 -5.86 9.32
N GLU A 187 11.15 -5.44 8.21
CA GLU A 187 10.71 -4.06 8.03
C GLU A 187 9.60 -3.67 9.02
N HIS A 188 8.65 -4.57 9.29
CA HIS A 188 7.65 -4.38 10.35
C HIS A 188 8.29 -4.29 11.73
N ALA A 189 9.25 -5.17 12.02
CA ALA A 189 9.96 -5.15 13.29
C ALA A 189 10.67 -3.80 13.48
N ARG A 190 11.37 -3.29 12.46
CA ARG A 190 12.04 -2.00 12.50
C ARG A 190 11.06 -0.83 12.67
N LYS A 191 10.06 -0.71 11.80
CA LYS A 191 9.11 0.43 11.78
C LYS A 191 8.20 0.52 13.01
N SER A 192 7.99 -0.59 13.73
CA SER A 192 7.21 -0.61 14.97
C SER A 192 8.01 -0.16 16.21
N LYS A 193 9.35 -0.13 16.14
CA LYS A 193 10.20 0.40 17.23
C LYS A 193 10.16 1.92 17.26
N ASP A 194 10.29 2.55 16.10
CA ASP A 194 10.23 4.00 15.88
C ASP A 194 8.86 4.57 16.30
#